data_AF-A0A1Y0CWW6-F1
#
_entry.id   AF-A0A1Y0CWW6-F1
#
_cell.length_a   1.000
_cell.length_b   1.000
_cell.length_c   1.000
_cell.angle_alpha   90.00
_cell.angle_beta   90.00
_cell.angle_gamma   90.00
#
_symmetry.space_group_name_H-M   'P 1'
#
loop_
_entity.id
_entity.type
_entity.pdbx_description
1 polymer ?
#
loop_
_entity_poly.entity_id
_entity_poly.type
_entity_poly.pdbx_seq_one_letter_code
_entity_poly.pdbx_strand_id
1 'polypeptide(L)'
;MIPYGRQDINQADIDAVIEILKSDFLTQGPKVPLFEKTVADYVGSDHAVAVNSATSALHIACLALGLGPGDWLWTSPITFVASANCGLYCGAQVDFVDIDPRTYNLCAKELEKKLITAKQNGTLPKVVIPVHFSGQSCDMQAIHALSKRYGFKIIEDASHAIGGKYKKEPIGNCRYSDITVFSFHPVKIITTAEGGMAMTNNPQLAEKMQLYRSHGITRDPSFMTHEPDGSWYYQQIELGYNYRMTELQAALGISQMQRLDGFITQRHKLAQRYNELLADLPITLPWQHVDSDSSWHLYVICSGQVKVATDL
;
A
#
# COMPACT_ATOMS: atom_id res chain seq x y z
N MET A 1 -8.29 -17.10 25.89
CA MET A 1 -7.18 -16.22 25.45
C MET A 1 -7.66 -15.46 24.21
N ILE A 2 -7.54 -14.13 24.19
CA ILE A 2 -7.92 -13.30 23.03
C ILE A 2 -6.66 -13.08 22.19
N PRO A 3 -6.60 -13.51 20.91
CA PRO A 3 -5.42 -13.30 20.08
C PRO A 3 -5.31 -11.82 19.65
N TYR A 4 -4.10 -11.34 19.42
CA TYR A 4 -3.85 -9.98 18.92
C TYR A 4 -4.45 -9.77 17.51
N GLY A 5 -4.26 -10.74 16.62
CA GLY A 5 -4.84 -10.77 15.29
C GLY A 5 -4.96 -12.22 14.81
N ARG A 6 -5.99 -12.51 14.03
CA ARG A 6 -6.24 -13.82 13.45
C ARG A 6 -6.95 -13.64 12.12
N GLN A 7 -6.46 -14.33 11.09
CA GLN A 7 -7.12 -14.43 9.80
C GLN A 7 -8.49 -15.11 9.93
N ASP A 8 -9.45 -14.65 9.13
CA ASP A 8 -10.76 -15.28 8.99
C ASP A 8 -10.84 -16.02 7.64
N ILE A 9 -10.79 -17.35 7.70
CA ILE A 9 -10.82 -18.25 6.54
C ILE A 9 -12.06 -19.14 6.67
N ASN A 10 -12.90 -19.15 5.64
CA ASN A 10 -14.09 -19.99 5.57
C ASN A 10 -13.95 -21.12 4.52
N GLN A 11 -14.99 -21.92 4.34
CA GLN A 11 -14.95 -23.03 3.37
C GLN A 11 -14.81 -22.56 1.91
N ALA A 12 -15.40 -21.43 1.54
CA ALA A 12 -15.26 -20.88 0.18
C ALA A 12 -13.81 -20.48 -0.12
N ASP A 13 -13.10 -19.92 0.86
CA ASP A 13 -11.67 -19.62 0.77
C ASP A 13 -10.84 -20.89 0.53
N ILE A 14 -11.16 -21.97 1.24
CA ILE A 14 -10.48 -23.28 1.12
C ILE A 14 -10.76 -23.88 -0.26
N ASP A 15 -12.01 -23.90 -0.68
CA ASP A 15 -12.44 -24.49 -1.95
C ASP A 15 -11.82 -23.75 -3.14
N ALA A 16 -11.71 -22.41 -3.07
CA ALA A 16 -11.05 -21.59 -4.09
C ALA A 16 -9.57 -21.95 -4.27
N VAL A 17 -8.85 -22.24 -3.18
CA VAL A 17 -7.45 -22.68 -3.23
C VAL A 17 -7.34 -24.12 -3.75
N ILE A 18 -8.23 -25.02 -3.34
CA ILE A 18 -8.27 -26.41 -3.82
C ILE A 18 -8.54 -26.48 -5.32
N GLU A 19 -9.42 -25.61 -5.86
CA GLU A 19 -9.66 -25.49 -7.29
C GLU A 19 -8.35 -25.25 -8.06
N ILE A 20 -7.50 -24.35 -7.55
CA ILE A 20 -6.21 -24.05 -8.17
C ILE A 20 -5.22 -25.18 -8.05
N LEU A 21 -5.14 -25.84 -6.89
CA LEU A 21 -4.28 -27.02 -6.72
C LEU A 21 -4.63 -28.18 -7.67
N LYS A 22 -5.86 -28.22 -8.17
CA LYS A 22 -6.34 -29.21 -9.15
C LYS A 22 -6.28 -28.72 -10.60
N SER A 23 -5.92 -27.45 -10.82
CA SER A 23 -5.89 -26.83 -12.15
C SER A 23 -4.52 -26.96 -12.82
N ASP A 24 -4.44 -26.58 -14.10
CA ASP A 24 -3.20 -26.58 -14.87
C ASP A 24 -2.23 -25.46 -14.47
N PHE A 25 -2.69 -24.44 -13.72
CA PHE A 25 -1.90 -23.24 -13.42
C PHE A 25 -1.80 -22.97 -11.92
N LEU A 26 -0.60 -23.19 -11.35
CA LEU A 26 -0.29 -22.78 -9.96
C LEU A 26 0.33 -21.37 -9.89
N THR A 27 0.88 -20.89 -11.00
CA THR A 27 1.44 -19.54 -11.15
C THR A 27 1.15 -19.03 -12.55
N GLN A 28 1.09 -17.71 -12.73
CA GLN A 28 0.92 -17.06 -14.04
C GLN A 28 -0.31 -17.59 -14.81
N GLY A 29 -1.44 -17.73 -14.12
CA GLY A 29 -2.71 -18.16 -14.68
C GLY A 29 -3.75 -17.03 -14.68
N PRO A 30 -5.05 -17.37 -14.81
CA PRO A 30 -6.12 -16.37 -14.92
C PRO A 30 -6.55 -15.72 -13.61
N LYS A 31 -6.25 -16.29 -12.44
CA LYS A 31 -6.69 -15.75 -11.14
C LYS A 31 -5.92 -14.52 -10.72
N VAL A 32 -4.61 -14.42 -10.98
CA VAL A 32 -3.86 -13.18 -10.66
C VAL A 32 -4.44 -11.95 -11.38
N PRO A 33 -4.65 -11.96 -12.71
CA PRO A 33 -5.31 -10.85 -13.41
C PRO A 33 -6.74 -10.59 -12.92
N LEU A 34 -7.49 -11.64 -12.59
CA LEU A 34 -8.84 -11.48 -12.03
C LEU A 34 -8.80 -10.81 -10.65
N PHE A 35 -7.83 -11.13 -9.81
CA PHE A 35 -7.67 -10.50 -8.50
C PHE A 35 -7.25 -9.03 -8.63
N GLU A 36 -6.30 -8.74 -9.53
CA GLU A 36 -5.90 -7.38 -9.91
C GLU A 36 -7.14 -6.57 -10.33
N LYS A 37 -7.95 -7.10 -11.25
CA LYS A 37 -9.19 -6.46 -11.69
C LYS A 37 -10.19 -6.28 -10.53
N THR A 38 -10.38 -7.29 -9.70
CA THR A 38 -11.33 -7.25 -8.58
C THR A 38 -11.02 -6.12 -7.61
N VAL A 39 -9.74 -5.93 -7.26
CA VAL A 39 -9.32 -4.84 -6.36
C VAL A 39 -9.39 -3.49 -7.08
N ALA A 40 -8.95 -3.42 -8.34
CA ALA A 40 -9.03 -2.20 -9.16
C ALA A 40 -10.46 -1.68 -9.30
N ASP A 41 -11.41 -2.56 -9.62
CA ASP A 41 -12.84 -2.24 -9.69
C ASP A 41 -13.37 -1.76 -8.33
N TYR A 42 -12.96 -2.39 -7.23
CA TYR A 42 -13.44 -2.05 -5.87
C TYR A 42 -12.98 -0.66 -5.43
N VAL A 43 -11.72 -0.31 -5.68
CA VAL A 43 -11.18 1.00 -5.29
C VAL A 43 -11.37 2.08 -6.36
N GLY A 44 -11.67 1.71 -7.60
CA GLY A 44 -11.81 2.63 -8.72
C GLY A 44 -10.47 3.16 -9.26
N SER A 45 -9.45 2.29 -9.35
CA SER A 45 -8.17 2.60 -10.01
C SER A 45 -8.09 1.89 -11.36
N ASP A 46 -7.38 2.48 -12.34
CA ASP A 46 -7.32 1.93 -13.70
C ASP A 46 -6.43 0.68 -13.82
N HIS A 47 -5.39 0.57 -12.98
CA HIS A 47 -4.42 -0.52 -13.03
C HIS A 47 -4.06 -1.05 -11.65
N ALA A 48 -3.84 -2.36 -11.60
CA ALA A 48 -3.37 -3.10 -10.43
C ALA A 48 -2.21 -4.03 -10.80
N VAL A 49 -1.20 -4.13 -9.94
CA VAL A 49 -0.06 -5.04 -10.10
C VAL A 49 0.11 -5.85 -8.82
N ALA A 50 -0.35 -7.10 -8.85
CA ALA A 50 -0.28 -8.03 -7.72
C ALA A 50 1.13 -8.59 -7.54
N VAL A 51 1.61 -8.64 -6.30
CA VAL A 51 2.94 -9.15 -5.95
C VAL A 51 2.89 -10.04 -4.72
N ASN A 52 3.99 -10.73 -4.42
CA ASN A 52 4.08 -11.63 -3.28
C ASN A 52 4.02 -10.95 -1.89
N SER A 53 4.20 -9.62 -1.78
CA SER A 53 4.12 -8.87 -0.51
C SER A 53 3.96 -7.36 -0.73
N ALA A 54 3.42 -6.64 0.25
CA ALA A 54 3.39 -5.17 0.22
C ALA A 54 4.80 -4.54 0.18
N THR A 55 5.78 -5.15 0.83
CA THR A 55 7.18 -4.70 0.77
C THR A 55 7.71 -4.74 -0.66
N SER A 56 7.42 -5.82 -1.39
CA SER A 56 7.77 -5.94 -2.81
C SER A 56 7.02 -4.92 -3.67
N ALA A 57 5.75 -4.61 -3.35
CA ALA A 57 4.97 -3.58 -4.04
C ALA A 57 5.57 -2.18 -3.83
N LEU A 58 5.92 -1.82 -2.58
CA LEU A 58 6.59 -0.56 -2.25
C LEU A 58 7.93 -0.44 -3.00
N HIS A 59 8.69 -1.52 -3.07
CA HIS A 59 9.97 -1.53 -3.78
C HIS A 59 9.80 -1.26 -5.28
N ILE A 60 8.95 -2.02 -5.98
CA ILE A 60 8.75 -1.81 -7.43
C ILE A 60 8.06 -0.48 -7.74
N ALA A 61 7.26 0.04 -6.82
CA ALA A 61 6.67 1.38 -6.92
C ALA A 61 7.75 2.47 -6.86
N CYS A 62 8.72 2.35 -5.94
CA CYS A 62 9.87 3.24 -5.86
C CYS A 62 10.72 3.20 -7.15
N LEU A 63 11.00 1.99 -7.66
CA LEU A 63 11.74 1.81 -8.92
C LEU A 63 10.99 2.42 -10.12
N ALA A 64 9.67 2.22 -10.21
CA ALA A 64 8.85 2.77 -11.29
C ALA A 64 8.85 4.31 -11.30
N LEU A 65 8.94 4.94 -10.13
CA LEU A 65 9.09 6.39 -9.96
C LEU A 65 10.54 6.87 -10.10
N GLY A 66 11.48 5.97 -10.39
CA GLY A 66 12.89 6.28 -10.64
C GLY A 66 13.64 6.72 -9.39
N LEU A 67 13.24 6.25 -8.21
CA LEU A 67 14.00 6.45 -6.97
C LEU A 67 15.32 5.66 -7.03
N GLY A 68 16.44 6.32 -6.73
CA GLY A 68 17.76 5.69 -6.78
C GLY A 68 18.83 6.40 -5.93
N PRO A 69 20.12 6.07 -6.14
CA PRO A 69 21.23 6.72 -5.45
C PRO A 69 21.23 8.24 -5.61
N GLY A 70 21.46 8.94 -4.49
CA GLY A 70 21.43 10.40 -4.44
C GLY A 70 20.05 11.02 -4.22
N ASP A 71 18.98 10.25 -4.37
CA ASP A 71 17.62 10.70 -4.05
C ASP A 71 17.29 10.55 -2.56
N TRP A 72 16.23 11.24 -2.14
CA TRP A 72 15.62 11.12 -0.82
C TRP A 72 14.20 10.53 -0.91
N LEU A 73 13.90 9.62 0.00
CA LEU A 73 12.54 9.16 0.32
C LEU A 73 12.16 9.61 1.71
N TRP A 74 10.99 10.24 1.86
CA TRP A 74 10.47 10.63 3.17
C TRP A 74 9.23 9.83 3.56
N THR A 75 9.12 9.46 4.82
CA THR A 75 7.91 8.80 5.39
C THR A 75 7.70 9.24 6.85
N SER A 76 6.79 8.63 7.60
CA SER A 76 6.59 8.93 9.02
C SER A 76 7.46 8.04 9.93
N PRO A 77 7.87 8.51 11.13
CA PRO A 77 8.56 7.68 12.11
C PRO A 77 7.62 6.64 12.75
N ILE A 78 6.33 6.93 12.81
CA ILE A 78 5.28 5.96 13.18
C ILE A 78 4.81 5.27 11.90
N THR A 79 5.52 4.21 11.54
CA THR A 79 5.19 3.30 10.43
C THR A 79 5.78 1.91 10.67
N PHE A 80 5.45 0.93 9.83
CA PHE A 80 6.21 -0.31 9.74
C PHE A 80 7.48 -0.10 8.89
N VAL A 81 8.57 -0.76 9.26
CA VAL A 81 9.90 -0.55 8.66
C VAL A 81 9.95 -0.71 7.13
N ALA A 82 9.02 -1.47 6.53
CA ALA A 82 8.94 -1.63 5.08
C ALA A 82 8.81 -0.31 4.31
N SER A 83 8.07 0.68 4.85
CA SER A 83 7.86 1.97 4.18
C SER A 83 9.16 2.77 4.07
N ALA A 84 10.09 2.62 5.01
CA ALA A 84 11.42 3.22 4.96
C ALA A 84 12.41 2.35 4.17
N ASN A 85 12.43 1.05 4.42
CA ASN A 85 13.39 0.12 3.82
C ASN A 85 13.32 0.10 2.29
N CYS A 86 12.15 0.33 1.69
CA CYS A 86 12.02 0.37 0.23
C CYS A 86 12.90 1.45 -0.42
N GLY A 87 13.12 2.59 0.24
CA GLY A 87 14.07 3.60 -0.23
C GLY A 87 15.51 3.11 -0.22
N LEU A 88 15.90 2.41 0.85
CA LEU A 88 17.23 1.81 0.98
C LEU A 88 17.47 0.69 -0.03
N TYR A 89 16.45 -0.10 -0.37
CA TYR A 89 16.55 -1.12 -1.43
C TYR A 89 16.87 -0.51 -2.79
N CYS A 90 16.38 0.70 -3.07
CA CYS A 90 16.72 1.48 -4.25
C CYS A 90 18.08 2.20 -4.16
N GLY A 91 18.77 2.16 -3.01
CA GLY A 91 19.99 2.92 -2.76
C GLY A 91 19.78 4.40 -2.45
N ALA A 92 18.53 4.83 -2.22
CA ALA A 92 18.20 6.19 -1.83
C ALA A 92 18.44 6.43 -0.33
N GLN A 93 18.48 7.69 0.07
CA GLN A 93 18.51 8.10 1.47
C GLN A 93 17.09 8.16 2.03
N VAL A 94 16.92 7.95 3.34
CA VAL A 94 15.62 7.99 4.02
C VAL A 94 15.65 9.03 5.12
N ASP A 95 14.57 9.80 5.22
CA ASP A 95 14.35 10.75 6.31
C ASP A 95 12.86 10.75 6.72
N PHE A 96 12.54 11.34 7.86
CA PHE A 96 11.22 11.24 8.47
C PHE A 96 10.51 12.59 8.59
N VAL A 97 9.21 12.58 8.38
CA VAL A 97 8.31 13.72 8.62
C VAL A 97 7.44 13.36 9.82
N ASP A 98 7.35 14.28 10.78
CA ASP A 98 6.60 14.03 12.01
C ASP A 98 5.09 13.89 11.77
N ILE A 99 4.39 13.33 12.76
CA ILE A 99 2.98 12.94 12.69
C ILE A 99 2.03 13.98 13.29
N ASP A 100 0.76 13.95 12.90
CA ASP A 100 -0.30 14.64 13.64
C ASP A 100 -0.64 13.79 14.87
N PRO A 101 -0.53 14.32 16.10
CA PRO A 101 -0.67 13.52 17.33
C PRO A 101 -2.10 12.99 17.59
N ARG A 102 -3.11 13.45 16.84
CA ARG A 102 -4.49 12.93 16.92
C ARG A 102 -4.72 11.78 15.95
N THR A 103 -4.19 11.90 14.73
CA THR A 103 -4.39 10.88 13.68
C THR A 103 -3.32 9.79 13.67
N TYR A 104 -2.15 10.10 14.23
CA TYR A 104 -0.90 9.32 14.14
C TYR A 104 -0.32 9.16 12.72
N ASN A 105 -0.92 9.85 11.74
CA ASN A 105 -0.48 9.86 10.35
C ASN A 105 0.49 11.02 10.09
N LEU A 106 1.24 10.94 8.99
CA LEU A 106 2.14 12.00 8.53
C LEU A 106 1.43 13.37 8.52
N CYS A 107 2.01 14.36 9.20
CA CYS A 107 1.41 15.69 9.31
C CYS A 107 1.75 16.55 8.09
N ALA A 108 0.74 16.99 7.35
CA ALA A 108 0.93 17.86 6.19
C ALA A 108 1.62 19.21 6.55
N LYS A 109 1.40 19.73 7.77
CA LYS A 109 2.04 20.97 8.24
C LYS A 109 3.53 20.77 8.51
N GLU A 110 3.91 19.65 9.14
CA GLU A 110 5.32 19.33 9.37
C GLU A 110 6.03 18.99 8.05
N LEU A 111 5.32 18.35 7.12
CA LEU A 111 5.81 18.15 5.76
C LEU A 111 6.12 19.48 5.07
N GLU A 112 5.19 20.45 5.10
CA GLU A 112 5.41 21.76 4.49
C GLU A 112 6.62 22.48 5.09
N LYS A 113 6.74 22.51 6.43
CA LYS A 113 7.90 23.10 7.10
C LYS A 113 9.21 22.47 6.64
N LYS A 114 9.27 21.13 6.59
CA LYS A 114 10.46 20.39 6.16
C LYS A 114 10.80 20.65 4.69
N LEU A 115 9.79 20.72 3.82
CA LEU A 115 9.96 21.03 2.40
C LEU A 115 10.53 22.44 2.17
N ILE A 116 10.13 23.43 2.97
CA ILE A 116 10.67 24.80 2.90
C ILE A 116 12.18 24.77 3.15
N THR A 117 12.63 24.14 4.23
CA THR A 117 14.05 24.01 4.58
C THR A 117 14.81 23.19 3.54
N ALA A 118 14.27 22.05 3.11
CA ALA A 118 14.90 21.18 2.12
C ALA A 118 15.07 21.87 0.75
N LYS A 119 14.13 22.74 0.35
CA LYS A 119 14.26 23.54 -0.87
C LYS A 119 15.45 24.51 -0.80
N GLN A 120 15.71 25.10 0.36
CA GLN A 120 16.86 25.99 0.56
C GLN A 120 18.19 25.22 0.52
N ASN A 121 18.19 23.98 1.02
CA ASN A 121 19.38 23.14 1.12
C ASN A 121 19.63 22.26 -0.11
N GLY A 122 18.71 22.23 -1.09
CA GLY A 122 18.81 21.34 -2.25
C GLY A 122 18.59 19.86 -1.93
N THR A 123 17.82 19.55 -0.88
CA THR A 123 17.59 18.19 -0.37
C THR A 123 16.11 17.75 -0.45
N LEU A 124 15.38 18.27 -1.43
CA LEU A 124 13.97 17.89 -1.63
C LEU A 124 13.82 16.38 -1.87
N PRO A 125 12.75 15.74 -1.35
CA PRO A 125 12.51 14.33 -1.59
C PRO A 125 12.12 14.10 -3.05
N LYS A 126 12.53 12.95 -3.59
CA LYS A 126 11.94 12.45 -4.85
C LYS A 126 10.61 11.77 -4.58
N VAL A 127 10.50 11.03 -3.47
CA VAL A 127 9.29 10.28 -3.09
C VAL A 127 8.91 10.60 -1.64
N VAL A 128 7.62 10.78 -1.39
CA VAL A 128 7.04 10.81 -0.04
C VAL A 128 6.05 9.66 0.08
N ILE A 129 6.18 8.87 1.15
CA ILE A 129 5.31 7.74 1.48
C ILE A 129 4.46 8.07 2.71
N PRO A 130 3.26 8.67 2.53
CA PRO A 130 2.27 8.71 3.59
C PRO A 130 1.73 7.31 3.90
N VAL A 131 1.69 6.96 5.18
CA VAL A 131 1.18 5.68 5.66
C VAL A 131 -0.18 5.89 6.30
N HIS A 132 -1.21 5.19 5.82
CA HIS A 132 -2.55 5.24 6.39
C HIS A 132 -2.63 4.38 7.66
N PHE A 133 -1.97 4.84 8.71
CA PHE A 133 -1.77 4.09 9.93
C PHE A 133 -3.12 3.74 10.58
N SER A 134 -3.22 2.52 11.12
CA SER A 134 -4.43 1.94 11.72
C SER A 134 -5.68 1.86 10.83
N GLY A 135 -5.62 2.28 9.57
CA GLY A 135 -6.73 2.25 8.61
C GLY A 135 -7.33 3.62 8.27
N GLN A 136 -6.96 4.68 9.00
CA GLN A 136 -7.38 6.04 8.70
C GLN A 136 -6.46 6.66 7.64
N SER A 137 -7.04 7.34 6.64
CA SER A 137 -6.26 8.02 5.60
C SER A 137 -5.45 9.19 6.17
N CYS A 138 -4.32 9.48 5.53
CA CYS A 138 -3.64 10.77 5.71
C CYS A 138 -4.47 11.91 5.09
N ASP A 139 -4.09 13.16 5.36
CA ASP A 139 -4.63 14.31 4.63
C ASP A 139 -4.07 14.40 3.20
N MET A 140 -4.56 13.50 2.34
CA MET A 140 -4.01 13.28 1.02
C MET A 140 -4.20 14.48 0.09
N GLN A 141 -5.27 15.26 0.26
CA GLN A 141 -5.45 16.49 -0.53
C GLN A 141 -4.35 17.51 -0.22
N ALA A 142 -4.01 17.72 1.06
CA ALA A 142 -2.97 18.65 1.46
C ALA A 142 -1.57 18.16 1.00
N ILE A 143 -1.28 16.87 1.20
CA ILE A 143 -0.01 16.26 0.77
C ILE A 143 0.15 16.36 -0.75
N HIS A 144 -0.91 16.10 -1.52
CA HIS A 144 -0.91 16.25 -2.97
C HIS A 144 -0.66 17.70 -3.41
N ALA A 145 -1.29 18.68 -2.76
CA ALA A 145 -1.03 20.09 -3.07
C ALA A 145 0.45 20.45 -2.87
N LEU A 146 1.09 19.93 -1.82
CA LEU A 146 2.52 20.09 -1.59
C LEU A 146 3.36 19.37 -2.66
N SER A 147 2.97 18.18 -3.10
CA SER A 147 3.70 17.45 -4.15
C SER A 147 3.71 18.21 -5.46
N LYS A 148 2.58 18.83 -5.85
CA LYS A 148 2.50 19.68 -7.03
C LYS A 148 3.40 20.92 -6.91
N ARG A 149 3.53 21.50 -5.71
CA ARG A 149 4.34 22.70 -5.46
C ARG A 149 5.85 22.42 -5.42
N TYR A 150 6.26 21.27 -4.87
CA TYR A 150 7.66 20.94 -4.60
C TYR A 150 8.23 19.86 -5.53
N GLY A 151 7.41 19.19 -6.33
CA GLY A 151 7.84 18.29 -7.40
C GLY A 151 8.13 16.85 -6.98
N PHE A 152 7.76 16.43 -5.76
CA PHE A 152 7.93 15.04 -5.32
C PHE A 152 6.77 14.14 -5.78
N LYS A 153 7.01 12.83 -5.77
CA LYS A 153 6.04 11.77 -6.08
C LYS A 153 5.45 11.16 -4.82
N ILE A 154 4.24 10.63 -4.90
CA ILE A 154 3.52 10.09 -3.74
C ILE A 154 3.26 8.60 -3.94
N ILE A 155 3.69 7.80 -2.96
CA ILE A 155 3.25 6.40 -2.82
C ILE A 155 2.44 6.30 -1.53
N GLU A 156 1.14 6.01 -1.60
CA GLU A 156 0.37 5.69 -0.40
C GLU A 156 0.71 4.29 0.10
N ASP A 157 1.20 4.16 1.35
CA ASP A 157 1.23 2.87 2.04
C ASP A 157 -0.12 2.66 2.74
N ALA A 158 -1.01 1.98 2.02
CA ALA A 158 -2.36 1.63 2.44
C ALA A 158 -2.43 0.20 2.99
N SER A 159 -1.33 -0.36 3.48
CA SER A 159 -1.25 -1.73 4.04
C SER A 159 -2.28 -2.01 5.15
N HIS A 160 -2.81 -0.97 5.78
CA HIS A 160 -3.84 -1.05 6.82
C HIS A 160 -5.22 -0.57 6.36
N ALA A 161 -5.37 -0.05 5.14
CA ALA A 161 -6.47 0.85 4.82
C ALA A 161 -7.43 0.38 3.70
N ILE A 162 -7.28 -0.85 3.21
CA ILE A 162 -8.26 -1.41 2.26
C ILE A 162 -9.67 -1.43 2.87
N GLY A 163 -10.67 -1.00 2.08
CA GLY A 163 -12.05 -0.83 2.53
C GLY A 163 -12.33 0.50 3.26
N GLY A 164 -11.28 1.29 3.57
CA GLY A 164 -11.43 2.65 4.09
C GLY A 164 -11.70 3.68 2.98
N LYS A 165 -12.12 4.89 3.37
CA LYS A 165 -12.41 6.00 2.46
C LYS A 165 -11.79 7.31 2.94
N TYR A 166 -11.47 8.18 1.99
CA TYR A 166 -11.09 9.57 2.23
C TYR A 166 -11.94 10.49 1.35
N LYS A 167 -12.59 11.47 1.97
CA LYS A 167 -13.56 12.38 1.32
C LYS A 167 -14.62 11.63 0.51
N LYS A 168 -15.14 10.54 1.08
CA LYS A 168 -16.16 9.63 0.51
C LYS A 168 -15.69 8.76 -0.66
N GLU A 169 -14.41 8.82 -1.02
CA GLU A 169 -13.84 7.99 -2.09
C GLU A 169 -12.97 6.87 -1.51
N PRO A 170 -12.92 5.69 -2.15
CA PRO A 170 -12.11 4.58 -1.66
C PRO A 170 -10.63 4.95 -1.58
N ILE A 171 -9.99 4.56 -0.48
CA ILE A 171 -8.52 4.53 -0.42
C ILE A 171 -8.04 3.51 -1.47
N GLY A 172 -7.00 3.87 -2.23
CA GLY A 172 -6.49 3.05 -3.34
C GLY A 172 -6.88 3.51 -4.73
N ASN A 173 -7.75 4.51 -4.86
CA ASN A 173 -8.17 5.04 -6.16
C ASN A 173 -7.11 5.92 -6.87
N CYS A 174 -5.97 6.15 -6.22
CA CYS A 174 -4.88 7.01 -6.68
C CYS A 174 -5.30 8.43 -7.13
N ARG A 175 -6.35 9.01 -6.53
CA ARG A 175 -6.76 10.39 -6.84
C ARG A 175 -5.70 11.43 -6.47
N TYR A 176 -4.99 11.20 -5.38
CA TYR A 176 -4.05 12.14 -4.79
C TYR A 176 -2.60 11.63 -4.80
N SER A 177 -2.36 10.45 -5.37
CA SER A 177 -1.06 9.76 -5.35
C SER A 177 -0.70 9.26 -6.75
N ASP A 178 0.58 8.96 -6.96
CA ASP A 178 1.02 8.30 -8.19
C ASP A 178 0.75 6.78 -8.11
N ILE A 179 0.94 6.20 -6.92
CA ILE A 179 0.77 4.77 -6.63
C ILE A 179 0.17 4.59 -5.23
N THR A 180 -0.69 3.60 -5.04
CA THR A 180 -1.13 3.14 -3.70
C THR A 180 -0.79 1.67 -3.51
N VAL A 181 -0.29 1.27 -2.34
CA VAL A 181 0.09 -0.12 -2.04
C VAL A 181 -0.81 -0.72 -0.97
N PHE A 182 -1.30 -1.94 -1.24
CA PHE A 182 -2.01 -2.77 -0.26
C PHE A 182 -1.18 -3.97 0.20
N SER A 183 -1.49 -4.45 1.40
CA SER A 183 -0.94 -5.67 1.99
C SER A 183 -2.04 -6.69 2.24
N PHE A 184 -1.72 -7.95 1.96
CA PHE A 184 -2.59 -9.11 2.17
C PHE A 184 -1.92 -10.18 3.05
N HIS A 185 -0.99 -9.77 3.91
CA HIS A 185 -0.40 -10.59 4.97
C HIS A 185 -1.49 -11.10 5.96
N PRO A 186 -1.32 -12.20 6.73
CA PRO A 186 -2.42 -12.87 7.46
C PRO A 186 -3.09 -12.03 8.52
N VAL A 187 -2.40 -11.00 9.04
CA VAL A 187 -2.98 -10.11 10.05
C VAL A 187 -3.82 -8.98 9.46
N LYS A 188 -3.81 -8.78 8.13
CA LYS A 188 -4.55 -7.71 7.43
C LYS A 188 -6.04 -8.01 7.35
N ILE A 189 -6.82 -7.03 6.88
CA ILE A 189 -8.30 -7.10 6.86
C ILE A 189 -8.78 -8.24 5.97
N ILE A 190 -8.15 -8.40 4.81
CA ILE A 190 -8.20 -9.59 3.98
C ILE A 190 -6.80 -10.16 3.86
N THR A 191 -6.68 -11.44 3.53
CA THR A 191 -5.37 -12.07 3.36
C THR A 191 -5.29 -12.98 2.15
N THR A 192 -4.10 -13.10 1.58
CA THR A 192 -3.72 -14.11 0.59
C THR A 192 -2.63 -15.04 1.14
N ALA A 193 -2.58 -15.23 2.46
CA ALA A 193 -1.43 -15.74 3.21
C ALA A 193 -0.21 -14.80 3.13
N GLU A 194 0.39 -14.64 1.96
CA GLU A 194 1.33 -13.55 1.67
C GLU A 194 0.86 -12.84 0.41
N GLY A 195 1.04 -11.52 0.35
CA GLY A 195 0.64 -10.76 -0.82
C GLY A 195 0.68 -9.26 -0.64
N GLY A 196 0.73 -8.58 -1.78
CA GLY A 196 0.51 -7.15 -1.88
C GLY A 196 0.06 -6.78 -3.28
N MET A 197 -0.31 -5.53 -3.46
CA MET A 197 -0.73 -5.01 -4.77
C MET A 197 -0.43 -3.52 -4.84
N ALA A 198 0.09 -3.08 -5.98
CA ALA A 198 0.27 -1.68 -6.30
C ALA A 198 -0.83 -1.24 -7.27
N MET A 199 -1.52 -0.16 -6.93
CA MET A 199 -2.56 0.50 -7.72
C MET A 199 -1.98 1.73 -8.41
N THR A 200 -2.44 2.07 -9.61
CA THR A 200 -2.09 3.33 -10.27
C THR A 200 -3.07 3.64 -11.39
N ASN A 201 -3.26 4.93 -11.69
CA ASN A 201 -4.01 5.39 -12.87
C ASN A 201 -3.08 5.74 -14.05
N ASN A 202 -1.77 5.46 -13.92
CA ASN A 202 -0.80 5.72 -14.95
C ASN A 202 -0.37 4.41 -15.64
N PRO A 203 -0.67 4.22 -16.93
CA PRO A 203 -0.34 2.96 -17.62
C PRO A 203 1.18 2.72 -17.73
N GLN A 204 1.99 3.78 -17.85
CA GLN A 204 3.44 3.64 -17.89
C GLN A 204 4.03 3.18 -16.55
N LEU A 205 3.46 3.62 -15.42
CA LEU A 205 3.87 3.12 -14.10
C LEU A 205 3.44 1.65 -13.91
N ALA A 206 2.24 1.30 -14.36
CA ALA A 206 1.76 -0.08 -14.32
C ALA A 206 2.68 -1.02 -15.12
N GLU A 207 3.04 -0.64 -16.36
CA GLU A 207 3.94 -1.39 -17.23
C GLU A 207 5.33 -1.60 -16.59
N LYS A 208 5.94 -0.53 -16.05
CA LYS A 208 7.22 -0.63 -15.32
C LYS A 208 7.14 -1.56 -14.12
N MET A 209 6.09 -1.43 -13.31
CA MET A 209 5.90 -2.31 -12.15
C MET A 209 5.71 -3.78 -12.56
N GLN A 210 5.02 -4.05 -13.67
CA GLN A 210 4.86 -5.41 -14.21
C GLN A 210 6.20 -6.00 -14.66
N LEU A 211 7.04 -5.21 -15.34
CA LEU A 211 8.41 -5.60 -15.71
C LEU A 211 9.25 -5.91 -14.46
N TYR A 212 9.32 -4.98 -13.50
CA TYR A 212 10.11 -5.16 -12.29
C TYR A 212 9.64 -6.34 -11.43
N ARG A 213 8.33 -6.62 -11.38
CA ARG A 213 7.79 -7.79 -10.66
C ARG A 213 8.28 -9.12 -11.23
N SER A 214 8.58 -9.18 -12.53
CA SER A 214 8.85 -10.41 -13.25
C SER A 214 10.13 -10.33 -14.07
N HIS A 215 11.27 -10.22 -13.38
CA HIS A 215 12.62 -10.30 -13.94
C HIS A 215 13.00 -9.25 -14.98
N GLY A 216 12.15 -8.25 -15.26
CA GLY A 216 12.41 -7.24 -16.27
C GLY A 216 12.42 -7.80 -17.70
N ILE A 217 11.70 -8.91 -17.91
CA ILE A 217 11.62 -9.58 -19.22
C ILE A 217 10.35 -9.19 -19.97
N THR A 218 10.47 -9.08 -21.29
CA THR A 218 9.35 -8.88 -22.22
C THR A 218 9.26 -10.03 -23.24
N ARG A 219 8.03 -10.31 -23.67
CA ARG A 219 7.71 -11.17 -24.83
C ARG A 219 7.08 -10.38 -25.97
N ASP A 220 6.89 -9.08 -25.80
CA ASP A 220 6.33 -8.21 -26.82
C ASP A 220 7.45 -7.74 -27.78
N PRO A 221 7.37 -8.10 -29.07
CA PRO A 221 8.38 -7.74 -30.07
C PRO A 221 8.60 -6.23 -30.19
N SER A 222 7.61 -5.38 -29.87
CA SER A 222 7.79 -3.91 -30.00
C SER A 222 8.80 -3.34 -29.01
N PHE A 223 9.15 -4.09 -27.97
CA PHE A 223 10.16 -3.71 -26.98
C PHE A 223 11.49 -4.47 -27.17
N MET A 224 11.60 -5.32 -28.18
CA MET A 224 12.80 -6.11 -28.46
C MET A 224 13.73 -5.40 -29.44
N THR A 225 15.02 -5.76 -29.37
CA THR A 225 16.03 -5.20 -30.29
C THR A 225 16.11 -5.94 -31.62
N HIS A 226 15.42 -7.08 -31.76
CA HIS A 226 15.30 -7.88 -32.96
C HIS A 226 14.04 -8.76 -32.88
N GLU A 227 13.66 -9.35 -34.01
CA GLU A 227 12.54 -10.29 -34.08
C GLU A 227 12.79 -11.52 -33.18
N PRO A 228 11.79 -12.01 -32.43
CA PRO A 228 11.93 -13.19 -31.60
C PRO A 228 12.22 -14.45 -32.42
N ASP A 229 13.16 -15.28 -31.96
CA ASP A 229 13.51 -16.57 -32.60
C ASP A 229 12.38 -17.62 -32.53
N GLY A 230 11.33 -17.36 -31.75
CA GLY A 230 10.16 -18.21 -31.61
C GLY A 230 9.29 -17.84 -30.41
N SER A 231 8.18 -18.56 -30.20
CA SER A 231 7.21 -18.28 -29.12
C SER A 231 7.75 -18.44 -27.70
N TRP A 232 8.88 -19.14 -27.54
CA TRP A 232 9.56 -19.34 -26.27
C TRP A 232 10.47 -18.16 -25.90
N TYR A 233 10.85 -17.32 -26.87
CA TYR A 233 11.83 -16.26 -26.72
C TYR A 233 11.31 -15.14 -25.82
N TYR A 234 12.22 -14.59 -25.01
CA TYR A 234 11.98 -13.37 -24.23
C TYR A 234 13.30 -12.59 -24.11
N GLN A 235 13.20 -11.28 -24.03
CA GLN A 235 14.35 -10.40 -23.83
C GLN A 235 14.28 -9.75 -22.45
N GLN A 236 15.39 -9.75 -21.72
CA GLN A 236 15.54 -8.92 -20.53
C GLN A 236 15.89 -7.50 -20.96
N ILE A 237 14.99 -6.55 -20.69
CA ILE A 237 15.14 -5.13 -21.06
C ILE A 237 15.45 -4.26 -19.85
N GLU A 238 15.22 -4.78 -18.64
CA GLU A 238 15.46 -4.11 -17.36
C GLU A 238 15.96 -5.12 -16.31
N LEU A 239 16.56 -4.64 -15.21
CA LEU A 239 16.86 -5.48 -14.06
C LEU A 239 15.63 -5.58 -13.14
N GLY A 240 14.86 -6.66 -13.28
CA GLY A 240 13.71 -6.93 -12.41
C GLY A 240 13.98 -7.96 -11.32
N TYR A 241 12.90 -8.37 -10.65
CA TYR A 241 12.89 -9.26 -9.49
C TYR A 241 11.89 -10.40 -9.69
N ASN A 242 11.93 -11.40 -8.81
CA ASN A 242 10.89 -12.42 -8.74
C ASN A 242 9.91 -12.11 -7.61
N TYR A 243 9.00 -11.17 -7.87
CA TYR A 243 7.97 -10.76 -6.90
C TYR A 243 6.57 -11.18 -7.32
N ARG A 244 6.45 -12.12 -8.27
CA ARG A 244 5.16 -12.59 -8.78
C ARG A 244 4.30 -13.18 -7.65
N MET A 245 3.00 -12.84 -7.68
CA MET A 245 1.96 -13.54 -6.92
C MET A 245 1.62 -14.88 -7.61
N THR A 246 1.24 -15.88 -6.81
CA THR A 246 0.77 -17.19 -7.29
C THR A 246 -0.74 -17.21 -7.52
N GLU A 247 -1.22 -18.20 -8.28
CA GLU A 247 -2.66 -18.38 -8.52
C GLU A 247 -3.41 -18.75 -7.24
N LEU A 248 -2.75 -19.46 -6.32
CA LEU A 248 -3.29 -19.84 -5.01
C LEU A 248 -3.60 -18.60 -4.16
N GLN A 249 -2.63 -17.68 -4.09
CA GLN A 249 -2.77 -16.41 -3.37
C GLN A 249 -3.89 -15.56 -3.99
N ALA A 250 -3.94 -15.46 -5.31
CA ALA A 250 -4.97 -14.69 -6.00
C ALA A 250 -6.38 -15.27 -5.82
N ALA A 251 -6.54 -16.59 -5.90
CA ALA A 251 -7.83 -17.25 -5.67
C ALA A 251 -8.37 -17.00 -4.25
N LEU A 252 -7.50 -17.10 -3.25
CA LEU A 252 -7.83 -16.74 -1.87
C LEU A 252 -8.23 -15.26 -1.76
N GLY A 253 -7.47 -14.36 -2.40
CA GLY A 253 -7.74 -12.93 -2.40
C GLY A 253 -9.10 -12.57 -3.00
N ILE A 254 -9.48 -13.20 -4.12
CA ILE A 254 -10.79 -13.02 -4.76
C ILE A 254 -11.91 -13.45 -3.82
N SER A 255 -11.77 -14.62 -3.18
CA SER A 255 -12.77 -15.11 -2.20
C SER A 255 -12.91 -14.14 -1.01
N GLN A 256 -11.79 -13.67 -0.47
CA GLN A 256 -11.77 -12.72 0.66
C GLN A 256 -12.40 -11.37 0.30
N MET A 257 -12.17 -10.87 -0.93
CA MET A 257 -12.76 -9.60 -1.40
C MET A 257 -14.29 -9.60 -1.37
N GLN A 258 -14.94 -10.76 -1.57
CA GLN A 258 -16.41 -10.87 -1.48
C GLN A 258 -16.95 -10.55 -0.08
N ARG A 259 -16.09 -10.58 0.94
CA ARG A 259 -16.45 -10.38 2.36
C ARG A 259 -15.89 -9.09 2.95
N LEU A 260 -15.15 -8.30 2.16
CA LEU A 260 -14.46 -7.10 2.62
C LEU A 260 -15.39 -6.12 3.34
N ASP A 261 -16.52 -5.74 2.72
CA ASP A 261 -17.47 -4.80 3.32
C ASP A 261 -18.06 -5.31 4.64
N GLY A 262 -18.26 -6.63 4.75
CA GLY A 262 -18.68 -7.28 5.99
C GLY A 262 -17.62 -7.18 7.08
N PHE A 263 -16.34 -7.37 6.74
CA PHE A 263 -15.23 -7.19 7.66
C PHE A 263 -15.12 -5.74 8.15
N ILE A 264 -15.22 -4.76 7.25
CA ILE A 264 -15.20 -3.34 7.60
C ILE A 264 -16.36 -3.02 8.53
N THR A 265 -17.60 -3.40 8.16
CA THR A 265 -18.79 -3.18 8.99
C THR A 265 -18.63 -3.73 10.40
N GLN A 266 -18.08 -4.94 10.54
CA GLN A 266 -17.85 -5.55 11.85
C GLN A 266 -16.78 -4.82 12.66
N ARG A 267 -15.70 -4.36 12.02
CA ARG A 267 -14.64 -3.58 12.67
C ARG A 267 -15.17 -2.24 13.18
N HIS A 268 -16.01 -1.54 12.42
CA HIS A 268 -16.68 -0.32 12.89
C HIS A 268 -17.52 -0.56 14.14
N LYS A 269 -18.34 -1.64 14.16
CA LYS A 269 -19.15 -2.00 15.35
C LYS A 269 -18.27 -2.25 16.58
N LEU A 270 -17.15 -2.94 16.40
CA LEU A 270 -16.20 -3.20 17.49
C LEU A 270 -15.50 -1.93 17.96
N ALA A 271 -15.06 -1.07 17.05
CA ALA A 271 -14.45 0.22 17.38
C ALA A 271 -15.42 1.12 18.15
N GLN A 272 -16.69 1.19 17.74
CA GLN A 272 -17.73 1.92 18.47
C GLN A 272 -17.91 1.35 19.88
N ARG A 273 -17.99 0.03 20.03
CA ARG A 273 -18.08 -0.61 21.34
C ARG A 273 -16.88 -0.30 22.23
N TYR A 274 -15.66 -0.27 21.68
CA TYR A 274 -14.48 0.14 22.43
C TYR A 274 -14.52 1.62 22.82
N ASN A 275 -14.97 2.50 21.92
CA ASN A 275 -15.13 3.92 22.25
C ASN A 275 -16.07 4.12 23.44
N GLU A 276 -17.21 3.41 23.46
CA GLU A 276 -18.19 3.47 24.54
C GLU A 276 -17.65 2.90 25.86
N LEU A 277 -17.04 1.71 25.84
CA LEU A 277 -16.61 1.01 27.05
C LEU A 277 -15.33 1.58 27.68
N LEU A 278 -14.53 2.32 26.91
CA LEU A 278 -13.23 2.84 27.36
C LEU A 278 -13.23 4.35 27.61
N ALA A 279 -14.37 5.04 27.39
CA ALA A 279 -14.46 6.51 27.44
C ALA A 279 -14.00 7.15 28.76
N ASP A 280 -14.31 6.50 29.89
CA ASP A 280 -14.03 7.03 31.24
C ASP A 280 -12.66 6.62 31.80
N LEU A 281 -11.85 5.89 31.02
CA LEU A 281 -10.52 5.48 31.43
C LEU A 281 -9.48 6.58 31.14
N PRO A 282 -8.38 6.66 31.91
CA PRO A 282 -7.33 7.67 31.73
C PRO A 282 -6.41 7.33 30.54
N ILE A 283 -6.99 7.15 29.37
CA ILE A 283 -6.31 6.82 28.10
C ILE A 283 -6.83 7.71 26.99
N THR A 284 -6.02 7.89 25.94
CA THR A 284 -6.45 8.55 24.71
C THR A 284 -7.01 7.50 23.76
N LEU A 285 -8.27 7.69 23.36
CA LEU A 285 -8.93 6.89 22.34
C LEU A 285 -8.54 7.36 20.92
N PRO A 286 -8.52 6.46 19.93
CA PRO A 286 -8.14 6.82 18.57
C PRO A 286 -9.15 7.80 17.94
N TRP A 287 -8.67 8.98 17.57
CA TRP A 287 -9.48 10.02 16.95
C TRP A 287 -9.70 9.75 15.46
N GLN A 288 -10.93 9.99 14.98
CA GLN A 288 -11.28 9.88 13.56
C GLN A 288 -11.66 11.24 12.97
N HIS A 289 -11.08 11.55 11.82
CA HIS A 289 -11.41 12.73 11.03
C HIS A 289 -12.75 12.54 10.32
N VAL A 290 -13.59 13.58 10.26
CA VAL A 290 -14.93 13.52 9.63
C VAL A 290 -14.89 13.17 8.13
N ASP A 291 -13.83 13.57 7.44
CA ASP A 291 -13.58 13.23 6.04
C ASP A 291 -13.00 11.82 5.84
N SER A 292 -12.69 11.07 6.90
CA SER A 292 -12.14 9.72 6.79
C SER A 292 -13.14 8.68 7.29
N ASP A 293 -13.26 7.60 6.53
CA ASP A 293 -13.94 6.37 6.97
C ASP A 293 -12.84 5.32 7.14
N SER A 294 -12.32 5.18 8.35
CA SER A 294 -11.19 4.27 8.61
C SER A 294 -11.60 2.82 8.43
N SER A 295 -10.73 2.01 7.84
CA SER A 295 -10.94 0.56 7.78
C SER A 295 -10.84 -0.13 9.15
N TRP A 296 -10.39 0.59 10.18
CA TRP A 296 -10.19 0.11 11.55
C TRP A 296 -9.37 -1.19 11.61
N HIS A 297 -8.23 -1.20 10.94
CA HIS A 297 -7.30 -2.32 11.00
C HIS A 297 -6.80 -2.55 12.43
N LEU A 298 -6.46 -1.46 13.13
CA LEU A 298 -6.02 -1.45 14.53
C LEU A 298 -6.85 -0.46 15.35
N TYR A 299 -7.13 -0.80 16.60
CA TYR A 299 -7.69 0.14 17.57
C TYR A 299 -6.59 0.55 18.54
N VAL A 300 -5.88 1.63 18.20
CA VAL A 300 -4.69 2.08 18.93
C VAL A 300 -5.09 3.04 20.04
N ILE A 301 -4.69 2.74 21.27
CA ILE A 301 -4.84 3.62 22.43
C ILE A 301 -3.47 4.14 22.88
N CYS A 302 -3.45 5.30 23.53
CA CYS A 302 -2.25 5.79 24.22
C CYS A 302 -2.50 5.89 25.72
N SER A 303 -1.60 5.30 26.52
CA SER A 303 -1.55 5.51 27.96
C SER A 303 -0.61 6.69 28.26
N GLY A 304 -1.16 7.83 28.72
CA GLY A 304 -0.41 9.05 29.02
C GLY A 304 -0.48 10.12 27.92
N GLN A 305 0.07 11.32 28.20
CA GLN A 305 0.13 12.41 27.22
C GLN A 305 1.14 12.08 26.11
N VAL A 306 0.69 12.10 24.85
CA VAL A 306 1.56 12.03 23.67
C VAL A 306 2.43 13.28 23.65
N LYS A 307 3.72 13.15 23.98
CA LYS A 307 4.69 14.23 23.82
C LYS A 307 5.15 14.25 22.37
N VAL A 308 4.83 15.33 21.65
CA VAL A 308 5.42 15.61 20.34
C VAL A 308 6.92 15.83 20.55
N ALA A 309 7.76 15.22 19.72
CA ALA A 309 9.19 15.47 19.73
C ALA A 309 9.44 16.86 19.15
N THR A 310 9.23 17.90 19.95
CA THR A 310 9.73 19.22 19.64
C THR A 310 11.23 19.22 19.94
N ASP A 311 12.02 19.37 18.88
CA ASP A 311 13.45 19.68 18.84
C ASP A 311 14.42 18.47 18.83
N LEU A 312 14.93 18.17 17.63
CA LEU A 312 16.30 17.74 17.33
C LEU A 312 16.84 18.56 16.17
#